data_AF-C6WK46-F1
#
_entry.id   AF-C6WK46-F1
#
_cell.length_a   1.000
_cell.length_b   1.000
_cell.length_c   1.000
_cell.angle_alpha   90.00
_cell.angle_beta   90.00
_cell.angle_gamma   90.00
#
_symmetry.space_group_name_H-M   'P 1'
#
loop_
_entity.id
_entity.type
_entity.pdbx_description
1 polymer ?
#
loop_
_entity_poly.entity_id
_entity_poly.type
_entity_poly.pdbx_seq_one_letter_code
_entity_poly.pdbx_strand_id
1 'polypeptide(L)'
;MYALYAWGNALHESELDRDPAWLAPEVLSGGREVVSEHLCLSDEGPLRVDGAGTLFDVGGEQVEGRALVGRDLAGVEWRVVLIRVASDGSLEDARRFGEEFEDLGDVFVDEEPERNPVGIGEVVTTWEDEHGQWDLTLVRL
;
A
#
# COMPACT_ATOMS: atom_id res chain seq x y z
N MET A 1 15.65 5.64 1.94
CA MET A 1 14.62 5.28 2.95
C MET A 1 13.97 3.98 2.46
N TYR A 2 13.34 3.18 3.31
CA TYR A 2 12.62 1.99 2.86
C TYR A 2 11.10 2.21 2.97
N ALA A 3 10.35 1.57 2.09
CA ALA A 3 8.89 1.59 2.13
C ALA A 3 8.36 0.23 1.68
N LEU A 4 7.34 -0.24 2.37
CA LEU A 4 6.58 -1.41 1.97
C LEU A 4 5.27 -0.96 1.34
N TYR A 5 5.03 -1.41 0.12
CA TYR A 5 3.76 -1.25 -0.57
C TYR A 5 3.00 -2.56 -0.53
N ALA A 6 1.68 -2.50 -0.36
CA ALA A 6 0.79 -3.66 -0.45
C ALA A 6 -0.38 -3.35 -1.40
N TRP A 7 -0.88 -4.37 -2.09
CA TRP A 7 -2.08 -4.31 -2.92
C TRP A 7 -2.66 -5.71 -3.06
N GLY A 8 -3.75 -5.85 -3.82
CA GLY A 8 -4.33 -7.16 -4.13
C GLY A 8 -5.84 -7.05 -4.31
N ASN A 9 -6.49 -8.19 -4.54
CA ASN A 9 -7.94 -8.21 -4.76
C ASN A 9 -8.74 -7.84 -3.50
N ALA A 10 -8.16 -8.00 -2.31
CA ALA A 10 -8.82 -7.66 -1.04
C ALA A 10 -9.30 -6.20 -0.98
N LEU A 11 -8.51 -5.25 -1.51
CA LEU A 11 -8.89 -3.83 -1.57
C LEU A 11 -10.12 -3.59 -2.45
N HIS A 12 -10.21 -4.34 -3.55
CA HIS A 12 -11.31 -4.22 -4.49
C HIS A 12 -12.58 -4.92 -3.98
N GLU A 13 -12.44 -6.13 -3.44
CA GLU A 13 -13.56 -6.93 -2.93
C GLU A 13 -14.25 -6.28 -1.72
N SER A 14 -13.48 -5.55 -0.91
CA SER A 14 -13.99 -4.77 0.22
C SER A 14 -14.46 -3.36 -0.16
N GLU A 15 -14.31 -2.96 -1.43
CA GLU A 15 -14.53 -1.60 -1.95
C GLU A 15 -13.73 -0.51 -1.23
N LEU A 16 -12.73 -0.89 -0.43
CA LEU A 16 -11.83 0.04 0.25
C LEU A 16 -11.01 0.83 -0.75
N ASP A 17 -10.75 0.29 -1.94
CA ASP A 17 -10.08 1.00 -3.02
C ASP A 17 -10.79 2.31 -3.44
N ARG A 18 -12.06 2.50 -3.09
CA ARG A 18 -12.87 3.68 -3.43
C ARG A 18 -13.46 4.41 -2.23
N ASP A 19 -13.08 4.05 -1.00
CA ASP A 19 -13.62 4.70 0.19
C ASP A 19 -13.21 6.18 0.23
N PRO A 20 -14.17 7.14 0.23
CA PRO A 20 -13.85 8.57 0.24
C PRO A 20 -13.01 9.00 1.45
N ALA A 21 -12.93 8.21 2.51
CA ALA A 21 -12.04 8.44 3.66
C ALA A 21 -10.57 8.57 3.27
N TRP A 22 -10.13 7.94 2.17
CA TRP A 22 -8.77 8.11 1.64
C TRP A 22 -8.45 9.55 1.23
N LEU A 23 -9.46 10.30 0.79
CA LEU A 23 -9.31 11.67 0.33
C LEU A 23 -9.41 12.72 1.45
N ALA A 24 -9.53 12.29 2.71
CA ALA A 24 -9.51 13.20 3.84
C ALA A 24 -8.19 14.01 3.84
N PRO A 25 -8.21 15.35 3.97
CA PRO A 25 -7.01 16.17 3.90
C PRO A 25 -5.90 15.75 4.87
N GLU A 26 -6.27 15.24 6.04
CA GLU A 26 -5.37 14.80 7.11
C GLU A 26 -4.70 13.47 6.76
N VAL A 27 -5.38 12.63 5.98
CA VAL A 27 -4.83 11.38 5.44
C VAL A 27 -3.84 11.70 4.33
N LEU A 28 -4.25 12.52 3.36
CA LEU A 28 -3.43 12.91 2.21
C LEU A 28 -2.18 13.71 2.61
N SER A 29 -2.26 14.50 3.70
CA SER A 29 -1.12 15.27 4.23
C SER A 29 -0.22 14.47 5.18
N GLY A 30 -0.58 13.24 5.53
CA GLY A 30 0.16 12.40 6.48
C GLY A 30 -0.02 12.80 7.94
N GLY A 31 -1.00 13.66 8.25
CA GLY A 31 -1.37 14.02 9.61
C GLY A 31 -2.19 12.94 10.34
N ARG A 32 -2.70 11.95 9.60
CA ARG A 32 -3.45 10.81 10.12
C ARG A 32 -3.22 9.57 9.26
N GLU A 33 -2.88 8.46 9.90
CA GLU A 33 -2.84 7.15 9.25
C GLU A 33 -4.25 6.61 8.98
N VAL A 34 -4.38 5.78 7.95
CA VAL A 34 -5.61 5.02 7.71
C VAL A 34 -5.53 3.71 8.48
N VAL A 35 -6.60 3.41 9.23
CA VAL A 35 -6.78 2.18 9.99
C VAL A 35 -8.21 1.71 9.74
N SER A 36 -8.37 0.45 9.35
CA SER A 36 -9.67 -0.17 9.08
C SER A 36 -9.61 -1.65 9.46
N GLU A 37 -10.65 -2.15 10.11
CA GLU A 37 -10.79 -3.58 10.45
C GLU A 37 -10.85 -4.49 9.20
N HIS A 38 -11.03 -3.89 8.02
CA HIS A 38 -11.03 -4.59 6.73
C HIS A 38 -9.68 -4.49 5.99
N LEU A 39 -8.71 -3.74 6.53
CA LEU A 39 -7.33 -3.70 6.04
C LEU A 39 -6.45 -4.51 6.98
N CYS A 40 -6.47 -5.83 6.84
CA CYS A 40 -5.64 -6.73 7.65
C CYS A 40 -4.76 -7.57 6.72
N LEU A 41 -3.45 -7.58 6.99
CA LEU A 41 -2.56 -8.58 6.40
C LEU A 41 -2.65 -9.90 7.18
N SER A 42 -2.80 -9.80 8.51
CA SER A 42 -2.84 -10.91 9.46
C SER A 42 -4.00 -10.79 10.46
N ASP A 43 -4.19 -11.82 11.29
CA ASP A 43 -5.12 -11.79 12.43
C ASP A 43 -4.64 -10.88 13.58
N GLU A 44 -3.42 -10.32 13.53
CA GLU A 44 -2.87 -9.47 14.60
C GLU A 44 -3.50 -8.06 14.65
N GLY A 45 -4.33 -7.73 13.66
CA GLY A 45 -5.15 -6.53 13.65
C GLY A 45 -4.97 -5.69 12.39
N PRO A 46 -5.55 -4.49 12.38
CA PRO A 46 -5.58 -3.66 11.19
C PRO A 46 -4.19 -3.09 10.86
N LEU A 47 -3.84 -3.23 9.60
CA LEU A 47 -2.69 -2.60 8.96
C LEU A 47 -2.83 -1.07 9.05
N ARG A 48 -1.75 -0.42 9.49
CA ARG A 48 -1.65 1.04 9.53
C ARG A 48 -1.08 1.52 8.21
N VAL A 49 -1.75 2.47 7.57
CA VAL A 49 -1.39 2.93 6.22
C VAL A 49 -1.01 4.41 6.23
N ASP A 50 0.11 4.73 5.58
CA ASP A 50 0.51 6.10 5.25
C ASP A 50 -0.24 6.58 4.01
N GLY A 51 -1.35 7.27 4.22
CA GLY A 51 -2.18 7.81 3.13
C GLY A 51 -1.47 8.82 2.23
N ALA A 52 -0.45 9.53 2.74
CA ALA A 52 0.30 10.51 1.95
C ALA A 52 1.24 9.86 0.94
N GLY A 53 1.74 8.66 1.26
CA GLY A 53 2.61 7.86 0.40
C GLY A 53 1.90 6.75 -0.39
N THR A 54 0.63 6.47 -0.11
CA THR A 54 -0.24 5.57 -0.90
C THR A 54 -0.41 6.09 -2.32
N LEU A 55 -0.45 5.16 -3.29
CA LEU A 55 -0.60 5.43 -4.71
C LEU A 55 -2.05 5.22 -5.15
N PHE A 56 -2.55 6.20 -5.90
CA PHE A 56 -3.88 6.24 -6.48
C PHE A 56 -3.79 6.18 -7.99
N ASP A 57 -4.70 5.47 -8.64
CA ASP A 57 -5.03 5.75 -10.03
C ASP A 57 -6.08 6.87 -10.06
N VAL A 58 -5.80 7.95 -10.79
CA VAL A 58 -6.69 9.10 -10.95
C VAL A 58 -6.81 9.40 -12.44
N GLY A 59 -7.92 8.99 -13.05
CA GLY A 59 -8.13 9.14 -14.49
C GLY A 59 -7.07 8.44 -15.35
N GLY A 60 -6.54 7.30 -14.89
CA GLY A 60 -5.51 6.53 -15.59
C GLY A 60 -4.06 7.01 -15.35
N GLU A 61 -3.85 7.97 -14.45
CA GLU A 61 -2.53 8.40 -13.99
C GLU A 61 -2.29 7.92 -12.56
N GLN A 62 -1.11 7.35 -12.29
CA GLN A 62 -0.72 6.98 -10.94
C GLN A 62 -0.14 8.18 -10.18
N VAL A 63 -0.71 8.48 -9.01
CA VAL A 63 -0.41 9.68 -8.23
C VAL A 63 -0.30 9.35 -6.74
N GLU A 64 0.71 9.88 -6.04
CA GLU A 64 0.80 9.78 -4.58
C GLU A 64 -0.30 10.60 -3.89
N GLY A 65 -0.82 10.11 -2.76
CA GLY A 65 -1.87 10.78 -1.99
C GLY A 65 -1.55 12.23 -1.64
N ARG A 66 -0.29 12.53 -1.28
CA ARG A 66 0.14 13.92 -1.00
C ARG A 66 -0.10 14.90 -2.15
N ALA A 67 -0.07 14.43 -3.39
CA ALA A 67 -0.29 15.25 -4.58
C ALA A 67 -1.78 15.48 -4.86
N LEU A 68 -2.68 14.82 -4.13
CA LEU A 68 -4.13 15.02 -4.21
C LEU A 68 -4.65 16.08 -3.24
N VAL A 69 -3.81 16.57 -2.32
CA VAL A 69 -4.21 17.60 -1.34
C VAL A 69 -4.73 18.85 -2.07
N GLY A 70 -6.01 19.17 -1.85
CA GLY A 70 -6.67 20.33 -2.46
C GLY A 70 -6.95 20.19 -3.97
N ARG A 71 -6.71 19.02 -4.57
CA ARG A 71 -7.08 18.73 -5.96
C ARG A 71 -8.59 18.54 -6.05
N ASP A 72 -9.21 19.15 -7.06
CA ASP A 72 -10.61 18.88 -7.38
C ASP A 72 -10.70 17.55 -8.15
N LEU A 73 -11.37 16.58 -7.54
CA LEU A 73 -11.60 15.24 -8.10
C LEU A 73 -13.05 15.05 -8.53
N ALA A 74 -13.87 16.12 -8.57
CA ALA A 74 -15.25 16.02 -8.99
C ALA A 74 -15.36 15.50 -10.42
N GLY A 75 -16.06 14.36 -10.58
CA GLY A 75 -16.28 13.72 -11.88
C GLY A 75 -15.04 13.01 -12.46
N VAL A 76 -13.95 12.90 -11.70
CA VAL A 76 -12.77 12.11 -12.06
C VAL A 76 -12.87 10.76 -11.36
N GLU A 77 -12.74 9.67 -12.12
CA GLU A 77 -12.62 8.34 -11.50
C GLU A 77 -11.27 8.23 -10.80
N TRP A 78 -11.30 7.75 -9.57
CA TRP A 78 -10.11 7.49 -8.78
C TRP A 78 -10.27 6.19 -8.00
N ARG A 79 -9.14 5.55 -7.68
CA ARG A 79 -9.07 4.44 -6.72
C ARG A 79 -7.67 4.32 -6.14
N VAL A 80 -7.55 3.77 -4.94
CA VAL A 80 -6.28 3.30 -4.40
C VAL A 80 -5.83 2.08 -5.20
N VAL A 81 -4.54 2.05 -5.57
CA VAL A 81 -3.94 0.93 -6.31
C VAL A 81 -2.81 0.25 -5.57
N LEU A 82 -2.03 1.00 -4.79
CA LEU A 82 -1.02 0.44 -3.89
C LEU A 82 -1.01 1.23 -2.58
N ILE A 83 -1.30 0.57 -1.47
CA ILE A 83 -1.22 1.18 -0.13
C ILE A 83 0.23 1.19 0.34
N ARG A 84 0.66 2.29 0.96
CA ARG A 84 1.97 2.34 1.63
C ARG A 84 1.80 2.03 3.10
N VAL A 85 2.45 0.97 3.59
CA VAL A 85 2.42 0.62 5.01
C VAL A 85 3.12 1.71 5.83
N ALA A 86 2.47 2.15 6.91
CA ALA A 86 3.06 3.08 7.86
C ALA A 86 4.23 2.40 8.58
N SER A 87 5.42 2.96 8.41
CA SER A 87 6.68 2.44 8.96
C SER A 87 7.62 3.60 9.32
N ASP A 88 8.66 3.31 10.10
CA ASP A 88 9.70 4.29 10.43
C ASP A 88 10.69 4.57 9.28
N GLY A 89 10.53 3.86 8.15
CA GLY A 89 11.35 3.99 6.95
C GLY A 89 12.70 3.27 7.03
N SER A 90 12.96 2.51 8.09
CA SER A 90 14.08 1.58 8.18
C SER A 90 13.80 0.29 7.40
N LEU A 91 14.87 -0.41 7.01
CA LEU A 91 14.76 -1.73 6.39
C LEU A 91 14.14 -2.75 7.34
N GLU A 92 14.51 -2.69 8.62
CA GLU A 92 14.08 -3.65 9.65
C GLU A 92 12.57 -3.57 9.88
N ASP A 93 12.02 -2.38 10.08
CA ASP A 93 10.58 -2.21 10.28
C ASP A 93 9.78 -2.56 9.02
N ALA A 94 10.30 -2.22 7.83
CA ALA A 94 9.63 -2.56 6.57
C ALA A 94 9.67 -4.07 6.27
N ARG A 95 10.76 -4.77 6.64
CA ARG A 95 10.86 -6.24 6.51
C ARG A 95 9.97 -6.98 7.50
N ARG A 96 9.83 -6.47 8.73
CA ARG A 96 8.98 -7.09 9.76
C ARG A 96 7.59 -7.44 9.23
N PHE A 97 6.95 -6.55 8.48
CA PHE A 97 5.63 -6.80 7.88
C PHE A 97 5.64 -7.88 6.79
N GLY A 98 6.72 -8.00 6.02
CA GLY A 98 6.89 -9.08 5.04
C GLY A 98 7.09 -10.44 5.72
N GLU A 99 7.90 -10.47 6.78
CA GLU A 99 8.10 -11.67 7.62
C GLU A 99 6.79 -12.10 8.32
N GLU A 100 6.03 -11.15 8.87
CA GLU A 100 4.69 -11.40 9.40
C GLU A 100 3.74 -11.97 8.34
N PHE A 101 3.90 -11.56 7.07
CA PHE A 101 3.08 -12.05 5.97
C PHE A 101 3.48 -13.49 5.54
N GLU A 102 4.78 -13.79 5.52
CA GLU A 102 5.30 -15.15 5.29
C GLU A 102 4.79 -16.16 6.34
N ASP A 103 4.64 -15.74 7.59
CA ASP A 103 4.18 -16.62 8.68
C ASP A 103 2.70 -17.04 8.55
N LEU A 104 1.90 -16.37 7.70
CA LEU A 104 0.45 -16.60 7.61
C LEU A 104 0.05 -17.69 6.62
N GLY A 105 0.90 -18.01 5.65
CA GLY A 105 0.52 -18.92 4.58
C GLY A 105 1.61 -19.13 3.54
N ASP A 106 1.23 -19.83 2.48
CA ASP A 106 2.12 -20.13 1.36
C ASP A 106 2.30 -18.88 0.48
N VAL A 107 3.29 -18.06 0.84
CA VAL A 107 3.67 -16.85 0.13
C VAL A 107 4.89 -17.13 -0.75
N PHE A 108 4.86 -16.67 -2.01
CA PHE A 108 6.02 -16.67 -2.87
C PHE A 108 6.88 -15.43 -2.58
N VAL A 109 8.16 -15.64 -2.25
CA VAL A 109 9.11 -14.56 -1.96
C VAL A 109 10.17 -14.51 -3.05
N ASP A 110 10.39 -13.31 -3.61
CA ASP A 110 11.51 -13.02 -4.51
C ASP A 110 12.43 -12.00 -3.83
N GLU A 111 13.61 -12.45 -3.42
CA GLU A 111 14.63 -11.62 -2.78
C GLU A 111 15.50 -10.83 -3.78
N GLU A 112 15.46 -11.17 -5.06
CA GLU A 112 16.22 -10.49 -6.13
C GLU A 112 15.33 -10.16 -7.34
N PRO A 113 14.23 -9.41 -7.15
CA PRO A 113 13.23 -9.19 -8.19
C PRO A 113 13.78 -8.35 -9.34
N GLU A 114 13.61 -8.87 -10.56
CA GLU A 114 14.05 -8.18 -11.79
C GLU A 114 13.11 -7.03 -12.21
N ARG A 115 11.91 -6.98 -11.64
CA ARG A 115 10.86 -6.00 -11.98
C ARG A 115 10.45 -5.21 -10.75
N ASN A 116 10.17 -3.93 -10.94
CA ASN A 116 9.58 -3.07 -9.91
C ASN A 116 8.08 -2.87 -10.20
N PRO A 117 7.17 -3.59 -9.49
CA PRO A 117 5.73 -3.44 -9.68
C PRO A 117 5.18 -2.10 -9.19
N VAL A 118 5.87 -1.44 -8.26
CA VAL A 118 5.46 -0.13 -7.69
C VAL A 118 5.83 1.02 -8.63
N GLY A 119 6.88 0.85 -9.46
CA GLY A 119 7.33 1.87 -10.41
C GLY A 119 8.10 3.04 -9.78
N ILE A 120 8.31 3.03 -8.45
CA ILE A 120 9.10 4.00 -7.70
C ILE A 120 10.18 3.32 -6.88
N GLY A 121 11.31 4.00 -6.69
CA GLY A 121 12.45 3.48 -5.95
C GLY A 121 13.15 2.27 -6.62
N GLU A 122 14.07 1.68 -5.88
CA GLU A 122 14.74 0.42 -6.21
C GLU A 122 14.02 -0.72 -5.48
N VAL A 123 13.61 -1.76 -6.21
CA VAL A 123 12.95 -2.93 -5.60
C VAL A 123 13.97 -3.76 -4.81
N VAL A 124 13.58 -4.19 -3.61
CA VAL A 124 14.43 -4.96 -2.69
C VAL A 124 13.92 -6.39 -2.57
N THR A 125 12.62 -6.57 -2.37
CA THR A 125 11.99 -7.89 -2.17
C THR A 125 10.51 -7.77 -2.52
N THR A 126 9.92 -8.83 -3.07
CA THR A 126 8.47 -8.95 -3.31
C THR A 126 7.91 -10.18 -2.63
N TRP A 127 6.65 -10.09 -2.20
CA TRP A 127 5.86 -11.19 -1.67
C TRP A 127 4.56 -11.29 -2.46
N GLU A 128 4.18 -12.49 -2.88
CA GLU A 128 2.94 -12.74 -3.63
C GLU A 128 2.17 -13.87 -2.95
N ASP A 129 0.92 -13.58 -2.57
CA ASP A 129 -0.02 -14.61 -2.10
C ASP A 129 -0.54 -15.45 -3.28
N GLU A 130 -0.64 -16.76 -3.10
CA GLU A 130 -1.11 -17.69 -4.16
C GLU A 130 -2.51 -17.33 -4.67
N HIS A 131 -3.34 -16.72 -3.83
CA HIS A 131 -4.71 -16.33 -4.16
C HIS A 131 -4.84 -14.88 -4.66
N GLY A 132 -3.74 -14.13 -4.74
CA GLY A 132 -3.72 -12.71 -5.12
C GLY A 132 -4.52 -11.82 -4.17
N GLN A 133 -4.71 -12.25 -2.93
CA GLN A 133 -5.38 -11.45 -1.91
C GLN A 133 -4.51 -10.27 -1.49
N TRP A 134 -3.23 -10.54 -1.29
CA TRP A 134 -2.22 -9.55 -0.96
C TRP A 134 -0.90 -9.84 -1.68
N ASP A 135 -0.38 -8.81 -2.34
CA ASP A 135 0.99 -8.76 -2.84
C ASP A 135 1.69 -7.59 -2.15
N LEU A 136 2.96 -7.77 -1.81
CA LEU A 136 3.77 -6.76 -1.15
C LEU A 136 5.05 -6.50 -1.95
N THR A 137 5.55 -5.27 -1.88
CA THR A 137 6.86 -4.92 -2.40
C THR A 137 7.58 -3.95 -1.48
N LEU A 138 8.76 -4.37 -1.06
CA LEU A 138 9.70 -3.54 -0.35
C LEU A 138 10.57 -2.80 -1.36
N VAL A 139 10.58 -1.48 -1.26
CA VAL A 139 11.41 -0.60 -2.10
C VAL A 139 12.34 0.24 -1.25
N ARG A 140 13.49 0.59 -1.82
CA ARG A 140 14.36 1.65 -1.37
C ARG A 140 14.03 2.93 -2.13
N LEU A 141 13.47 3.92 -1.42
CA LEU A 141 13.18 5.28 -1.88
C LEU A 141 14.42 6.19 -1.80
#